data_AF-A0A4P7IFZ4-F1
#
_entry.id   AF-A0A4P7IFZ4-F1
#
_cell.length_a   1.000
_cell.length_b   1.000
_cell.length_c   1.000
_cell.angle_alpha   90.00
_cell.angle_beta   90.00
_cell.angle_gamma   90.00
#
_symmetry.space_group_name_H-M   'P 1'
#
loop_
_entity.id
_entity.type
_entity.pdbx_description
1 polymer ?
#
loop_
_entity_poly.entity_id
_entity_poly.type
_entity_poly.pdbx_seq_one_letter_code
_entity_poly.pdbx_strand_id
1 'polypeptide(L)'
;MSTSHENPLLGRFLDTAETVAQTRPDADPAMAREAMAEAATLLHNGLALDGLDQHDADAVIERLRVDLVAEDPGAAVRARSEAALEDPGDLHDPEAVSAAYLVSAAILQL
;
A
#
# COMPACT_ATOMS: atom_id res chain seq x y z
N MET A 1 -2.44 -27.69 13.95
CA MET A 1 -2.18 -27.35 12.54
C MET A 1 -2.19 -25.83 12.47
N SER A 2 -1.02 -25.19 12.46
CA SER A 2 -0.95 -23.73 12.35
C SER A 2 -1.32 -23.34 10.94
N THR A 3 -2.48 -22.73 10.76
CA THR A 3 -2.77 -21.94 9.58
C THR A 3 -1.82 -20.75 9.62
N SER A 4 -0.72 -20.79 8.87
CA SER A 4 0.01 -19.58 8.56
C SER A 4 -1.00 -18.63 7.93
N HIS A 5 -1.30 -17.51 8.59
CA HIS A 5 -1.98 -16.40 7.93
C HIS A 5 -0.97 -15.88 6.89
N GLU A 6 -1.00 -16.45 5.68
CA GLU A 6 -0.17 -15.97 4.58
C GLU A 6 -0.62 -14.55 4.27
N ASN A 7 0.29 -13.59 4.41
CA ASN A 7 0.00 -12.19 4.13
C ASN A 7 -0.28 -12.02 2.62
N PRO A 8 -1.52 -11.74 2.20
CA PRO A 8 -1.88 -11.65 0.78
C PRO A 8 -1.24 -10.44 0.08
N LEU A 9 -0.76 -9.45 0.85
CA LEU A 9 -0.11 -8.25 0.32
C LEU A 9 1.35 -8.48 -0.06
N LEU A 10 2.01 -9.47 0.55
CA LEU A 10 3.46 -9.64 0.48
C LEU A 10 3.95 -9.82 -0.97
N GLY A 11 3.34 -10.72 -1.73
CA GLY A 11 3.73 -10.97 -3.13
C GLY A 11 3.68 -9.70 -3.98
N ARG A 12 2.57 -8.97 -3.89
CA ARG A 12 2.37 -7.73 -4.65
C ARG A 12 3.43 -6.68 -4.27
N PHE A 13 3.67 -6.44 -2.99
CA PHE A 13 4.66 -5.44 -2.57
C PHE A 13 6.09 -5.82 -2.99
N LEU A 14 6.43 -7.11 -3.00
CA LEU A 14 7.73 -7.59 -3.48
C LEU A 14 7.95 -7.34 -4.97
N ASP A 15 6.92 -7.46 -5.81
CA ASP A 15 7.01 -7.13 -7.25
C ASP A 15 7.34 -5.63 -7.45
N THR A 16 6.87 -4.76 -6.56
CA THR A 16 7.21 -3.33 -6.59
C THR A 16 8.66 -3.09 -6.19
N ALA A 17 9.16 -3.78 -5.17
CA ALA A 17 10.57 -3.68 -4.78
C ALA A 17 11.50 -4.09 -5.93
N GLU A 18 11.15 -5.14 -6.67
CA GLU A 18 11.88 -5.55 -7.87
C GLU A 18 11.85 -4.45 -8.95
N THR A 19 10.69 -3.84 -9.19
CA THR A 19 10.56 -2.72 -10.13
C THR A 19 11.42 -1.51 -9.72
N VAL A 20 11.47 -1.18 -8.42
CA VAL A 20 12.33 -0.11 -7.89
C VAL A 20 13.81 -0.41 -8.15
N ALA A 21 14.25 -1.63 -7.84
CA ALA A 21 15.63 -2.05 -8.06
C ALA A 21 16.05 -1.99 -9.54
N GLN A 22 15.12 -2.24 -10.46
CA GLN A 22 15.38 -2.15 -11.91
C GLN A 22 15.41 -0.71 -12.43
N THR A 23 14.66 0.20 -11.81
CA THR A 23 14.46 1.57 -12.31
C THR A 23 15.35 2.60 -11.61
N ARG A 24 15.88 2.29 -10.42
CA ARG A 24 16.77 3.15 -9.64
C ARG A 24 18.11 2.45 -9.42
N PRO A 25 19.12 2.70 -10.27
CA PRO A 25 20.41 2.03 -10.19
C PRO A 25 21.14 2.22 -8.85
N ASP A 26 20.85 3.32 -8.16
CA ASP A 26 21.45 3.67 -6.88
C ASP A 26 20.68 3.08 -5.67
N ALA A 27 19.51 2.46 -5.89
CA ALA A 27 18.75 1.85 -4.82
C ALA A 27 19.31 0.45 -4.49
N ASP A 28 19.48 0.16 -3.20
CA ASP A 28 19.84 -1.18 -2.75
C ASP A 28 18.64 -2.13 -2.91
N PRO A 29 18.73 -3.18 -3.78
CA PRO A 29 17.62 -4.10 -4.01
C PRO A 29 17.20 -4.88 -2.77
N ALA A 30 18.15 -5.22 -1.89
CA ALA A 30 17.84 -5.94 -0.66
C ALA A 30 17.05 -5.06 0.30
N MET A 31 17.47 -3.80 0.45
CA MET A 31 16.78 -2.81 1.27
C MET A 31 15.38 -2.50 0.73
N ALA A 32 15.22 -2.35 -0.59
CA ALA A 32 13.91 -2.13 -1.21
C ALA A 32 12.96 -3.32 -0.95
N ARG A 33 13.49 -4.55 -1.03
CA ARG A 33 12.73 -5.77 -0.75
C ARG A 33 12.30 -5.85 0.72
N GLU A 34 13.21 -5.55 1.63
CA GLU A 34 12.96 -5.55 3.07
C GLU A 34 11.89 -4.52 3.44
N ALA A 35 12.05 -3.26 2.99
CA ALA A 35 11.11 -2.19 3.25
C ALA A 35 9.69 -2.51 2.74
N MET A 36 9.56 -3.02 1.52
CA MET A 36 8.25 -3.39 0.97
C MET A 36 7.63 -4.62 1.65
N ALA A 37 8.44 -5.59 2.07
CA ALA A 37 7.96 -6.74 2.85
C ALA A 37 7.48 -6.33 4.25
N GLU A 38 8.20 -5.43 4.90
CA GLU A 38 7.80 -4.85 6.18
C GLU A 38 6.51 -4.05 6.05
N ALA A 39 6.41 -3.17 5.06
CA ALA A 39 5.19 -2.41 4.79
C ALA A 39 3.98 -3.32 4.59
N ALA A 40 4.10 -4.35 3.75
CA ALA A 40 3.04 -5.34 3.55
C ALA A 40 2.64 -6.02 4.87
N THR A 41 3.60 -6.35 5.72
CA THR A 41 3.36 -7.01 7.02
C THR A 41 2.66 -6.10 8.01
N LEU A 42 3.10 -4.84 8.13
CA LEU A 42 2.48 -3.86 9.00
C LEU A 42 1.04 -3.55 8.57
N LEU A 43 0.80 -3.37 7.27
CA LEU A 43 -0.55 -3.10 6.74
C LEU A 43 -1.50 -4.28 6.96
N HIS A 44 -1.03 -5.51 6.76
CA HIS A 44 -1.83 -6.71 7.00
C HIS A 44 -2.18 -6.86 8.49
N ASN A 45 -1.18 -6.76 9.37
CA ASN A 45 -1.40 -6.92 10.81
C ASN A 45 -2.19 -5.75 11.42
N GLY A 46 -2.03 -4.55 10.86
CA GLY A 46 -2.75 -3.35 11.26
C GLY A 46 -4.15 -3.24 10.68
N LEU A 47 -4.60 -4.24 9.90
CA LEU A 47 -5.94 -4.30 9.32
C LEU A 47 -6.28 -3.07 8.47
N ALA A 48 -5.29 -2.55 7.72
CA ALA A 48 -5.40 -1.28 7.02
C ALA A 48 -6.53 -1.23 5.96
N LEU A 49 -6.93 -2.39 5.45
CA LEU A 49 -7.95 -2.56 4.42
C LEU A 49 -9.24 -3.21 4.96
N ASP A 50 -9.36 -3.35 6.28
CA ASP A 50 -10.54 -3.98 6.88
C ASP A 50 -11.80 -3.13 6.62
N GLY A 51 -12.89 -3.82 6.28
CA GLY A 51 -14.15 -3.18 5.88
C GLY A 51 -14.26 -2.82 4.39
N LEU A 52 -13.19 -2.93 3.60
CA LEU A 52 -13.27 -2.80 2.15
C LEU A 52 -13.74 -4.10 1.49
N ASP A 53 -14.46 -3.96 0.38
CA ASP A 53 -14.66 -5.08 -0.53
C ASP A 53 -13.39 -5.38 -1.35
N GLN A 54 -13.40 -6.47 -2.09
CA GLN A 54 -12.22 -6.89 -2.87
C GLN A 54 -11.81 -5.88 -3.95
N HIS A 55 -12.78 -5.21 -4.58
CA HIS A 55 -12.53 -4.24 -5.66
C HIS A 55 -11.80 -3.01 -5.10
N ASP A 56 -12.35 -2.44 -4.04
CA ASP A 56 -11.78 -1.26 -3.39
C ASP A 56 -10.44 -1.58 -2.71
N ALA A 57 -10.32 -2.75 -2.08
CA ALA A 57 -9.04 -3.20 -1.52
C ALA A 57 -7.97 -3.36 -2.59
N ASP A 58 -8.30 -3.95 -3.75
CA ASP A 58 -7.36 -4.08 -4.87
C ASP A 58 -6.94 -2.71 -5.42
N ALA A 59 -7.87 -1.77 -5.54
CA ALA A 59 -7.59 -0.40 -5.96
C ALA A 59 -6.63 0.31 -4.97
N VAL A 60 -6.87 0.18 -3.66
CA VAL A 60 -5.99 0.74 -2.62
C VAL A 60 -4.60 0.15 -2.71
N ILE A 61 -4.48 -1.18 -2.75
CA ILE A 61 -3.19 -1.88 -2.81
C ILE A 61 -2.37 -1.42 -4.02
N GLU A 62 -2.99 -1.35 -5.19
CA GLU A 62 -2.27 -1.02 -6.42
C GLU A 62 -1.72 0.41 -6.40
N ARG A 63 -2.49 1.37 -5.88
CA ARG A 63 -2.03 2.75 -5.74
C ARG A 63 -1.01 2.92 -4.62
N LEU A 64 -1.24 2.28 -3.48
CA LEU A 64 -0.36 2.39 -2.31
C LEU A 64 1.06 1.90 -2.65
N ARG A 65 1.19 0.82 -3.41
CA ARG A 65 2.49 0.31 -3.90
C ARG A 65 3.26 1.37 -4.69
N VAL A 66 2.57 2.16 -5.52
CA VAL A 66 3.17 3.24 -6.31
C VAL A 66 3.53 4.43 -5.42
N ASP A 67 2.63 4.79 -4.50
CA ASP A 67 2.82 5.95 -3.62
C ASP A 67 3.99 5.74 -2.64
N LEU A 68 4.20 4.51 -2.17
CA LEU A 68 5.30 4.18 -1.25
C LEU A 68 6.70 4.32 -1.82
N VAL A 69 6.82 4.36 -3.15
CA VAL A 69 8.10 4.56 -3.82
C VAL A 69 8.30 6.00 -4.30
N ALA A 70 7.33 6.89 -4.05
CA ALA A 70 7.47 8.31 -4.35
C ALA A 70 8.62 8.95 -3.55
N GLU A 71 9.00 10.16 -3.95
CA GLU A 71 10.02 10.95 -3.21
C GLU A 71 9.57 11.30 -1.79
N ASP A 72 8.27 11.61 -1.64
CA ASP A 72 7.60 11.79 -0.35
C ASP A 72 6.37 10.85 -0.28
N PRO A 73 6.55 9.63 0.25
CA PRO A 73 5.46 8.66 0.38
C PRO A 73 4.29 9.16 1.22
N GLY A 74 4.57 9.92 2.28
CA GLY A 74 3.54 10.43 3.18
C GLY A 74 2.65 11.47 2.51
N ALA A 75 3.24 12.39 1.74
CA ALA A 75 2.48 13.34 0.94
C ALA A 75 1.69 12.63 -0.17
N ALA A 76 2.29 11.65 -0.85
CA ALA A 76 1.64 10.90 -1.93
C ALA A 76 0.40 10.14 -1.44
N VAL A 77 0.50 9.43 -0.31
CA VAL A 77 -0.63 8.67 0.26
C VAL A 77 -1.75 9.59 0.76
N ARG A 78 -1.41 10.73 1.39
CA ARG A 78 -2.43 11.71 1.84
C ARG A 78 -3.15 12.35 0.65
N ALA A 79 -2.42 12.75 -0.39
CA ALA A 79 -3.02 13.25 -1.62
C ALA A 79 -3.93 12.19 -2.29
N ARG A 80 -3.57 10.91 -2.19
CA ARG A 80 -4.41 9.80 -2.69
C ARG A 80 -5.72 9.67 -1.93
N SER A 81 -5.68 9.82 -0.59
CA SER A 81 -6.87 9.86 0.26
C SER A 81 -7.82 11.00 -0.12
N GLU A 82 -7.28 12.20 -0.37
CA GLU A 82 -8.08 13.35 -0.82
C GLU A 82 -8.69 13.08 -2.20
N ALA A 83 -7.87 12.59 -3.15
CA ALA A 83 -8.32 12.29 -4.51
C ALA A 83 -9.43 11.24 -4.57
N ALA A 84 -9.42 10.24 -3.67
CA ALA A 84 -10.49 9.25 -3.58
C ALA A 84 -11.86 9.88 -3.33
N LEU A 85 -11.92 11.01 -2.60
CA LEU A 85 -13.16 11.73 -2.32
C LEU A 85 -13.52 12.74 -3.42
N GLU A 86 -12.53 13.38 -4.02
CA GLU A 86 -12.74 14.44 -5.02
C GLU A 86 -13.10 13.88 -6.41
N ASP A 87 -12.45 12.80 -6.82
CA ASP A 87 -12.67 12.12 -8.10
C ASP A 87 -12.64 10.59 -7.89
N PRO A 88 -13.74 10.02 -7.35
CA PRO A 88 -13.79 8.62 -6.93
C PRO A 88 -13.71 7.61 -8.08
N GLY A 89 -13.91 8.04 -9.34
CA GLY A 89 -13.85 7.12 -10.48
C GLY A 89 -14.81 5.93 -10.35
N ASP A 90 -14.26 4.71 -10.24
CA ASP A 90 -15.00 3.45 -10.13
C ASP A 90 -15.12 2.87 -8.71
N LEU A 91 -14.63 3.59 -7.70
CA LEU A 91 -14.65 3.13 -6.30
C LEU A 91 -16.08 2.86 -5.84
N HIS A 92 -16.27 1.77 -5.12
CA HIS A 92 -17.59 1.42 -4.58
C HIS A 92 -17.90 2.19 -3.28
N ASP A 93 -16.92 2.34 -2.39
CA ASP A 93 -16.99 3.14 -1.16
C ASP A 93 -15.79 4.11 -1.06
N PRO A 94 -15.89 5.30 -1.68
CA PRO A 94 -14.83 6.31 -1.69
C PRO A 94 -14.40 6.75 -0.29
N GLU A 95 -15.33 6.84 0.67
CA GLU A 95 -15.06 7.22 2.04
C GLU A 95 -14.24 6.17 2.78
N ALA A 96 -14.61 4.89 2.65
CA ALA A 96 -13.84 3.80 3.24
C ALA A 96 -12.45 3.68 2.61
N VAL A 97 -12.34 3.86 1.30
CA VAL A 97 -11.05 3.89 0.58
C VAL A 97 -10.16 5.03 1.05
N SER A 98 -10.72 6.24 1.18
CA SER A 98 -10.01 7.39 1.71
C SER A 98 -9.51 7.13 3.14
N ALA A 99 -10.35 6.55 4.00
CA ALA A 99 -9.97 6.16 5.34
C ALA A 99 -8.84 5.11 5.36
N ALA A 100 -8.89 4.11 4.47
CA ALA A 100 -7.87 3.08 4.36
C ALA A 100 -6.48 3.65 4.02
N TYR A 101 -6.40 4.66 3.15
CA TYR A 101 -5.14 5.36 2.88
C TYR A 101 -4.59 6.08 4.11
N LEU A 102 -5.45 6.77 4.87
CA LEU A 102 -5.02 7.48 6.10
C LEU A 102 -4.57 6.51 7.20
N VAL A 103 -5.30 5.41 7.37
CA VAL A 103 -4.91 4.32 8.29
C VAL A 103 -3.58 3.71 7.86
N SER A 104 -3.38 3.47 6.56
CA SER A 104 -2.11 2.98 6.01
C SER A 104 -0.96 3.94 6.32
N ALA A 105 -1.14 5.25 6.11
CA ALA A 105 -0.13 6.25 6.43
C ALA A 105 0.20 6.26 7.93
N ALA A 106 -0.81 6.15 8.80
CA ALA A 106 -0.61 6.10 10.24
C ALA A 106 0.13 4.83 10.69
N ILE A 107 -0.21 3.66 10.15
CA ILE A 107 0.46 2.37 10.44
C ILE A 107 1.94 2.43 10.03
N LEU A 108 2.22 2.99 8.86
CA LEU A 108 3.56 3.10 8.30
C LEU A 108 4.35 4.31 8.83
N GLN A 109 3.74 5.11 9.71
CA GLN A 109 4.34 6.31 10.31
C GLN A 109 4.85 7.32 9.27
N LEU A 110 4.10 7.50 8.19
CA LEU A 110 4.37 8.44 7.09
C LEU A 110 3.73 9.82 7.34
#